data_AF-A0A7S3IFC7-F1
#
_entry.id   AF-A0A7S3IFC7-F1
#
_cell.length_a   1.000
_cell.length_b   1.000
_cell.length_c   1.000
_cell.angle_alpha   90.00
_cell.angle_beta   90.00
_cell.angle_gamma   90.00
#
_symmetry.space_group_name_H-M   'P 1'
#
loop_
_entity.id
_entity.type
_entity.pdbx_description
1 polymer ?
#
loop_
_entity_poly.entity_id
_entity_poly.type
_entity_poly.pdbx_seq_one_letter_code
_entity_poly.pdbx_strand_id
1 'polypeptide(L)'
;KKMRSPTEDYHIDPFKNISAVMMPTPDLKGPAGKQLNTFLTHTLVSKSHKFCAAKCTSLDTAKFNSEEVQCMQGCVSKFSDAYNMLQDDRKTLLGQLSQIQLEGGDKYEARAI
;
A
#
# COMPACT_ATOMS: atom_id res chain seq x y z
N LYS A 1 -52.82 -4.87 -0.77
CA LYS A 1 -51.34 -4.80 -0.64
C LYS A 1 -50.80 -4.45 -2.04
N LYS A 2 -50.52 -3.17 -2.33
CA LYS A 2 -50.06 -2.74 -3.65
C LYS A 2 -48.64 -3.29 -3.86
N MET A 3 -48.44 -4.12 -4.89
CA MET A 3 -47.10 -4.48 -5.33
C MET A 3 -46.47 -3.24 -5.96
N ARG A 4 -45.28 -2.86 -5.48
CA ARG A 4 -44.48 -1.80 -6.10
C ARG A 4 -43.99 -2.30 -7.45
N SER A 5 -44.00 -1.43 -8.45
CA SER A 5 -43.51 -1.80 -9.78
C SER A 5 -41.98 -1.93 -9.74
N PRO A 6 -41.34 -2.85 -10.50
CA PRO A 6 -39.89 -3.05 -10.47
C PRO A 6 -39.04 -1.81 -10.78
N THR A 7 -39.65 -0.77 -11.37
CA THR A 7 -39.02 0.52 -11.68
C THR A 7 -39.11 1.54 -10.54
N GLU A 8 -39.92 1.32 -9.50
CA GLU A 8 -40.03 2.21 -8.34
C GLU A 8 -38.84 2.12 -7.38
N ASP A 9 -38.11 0.99 -7.33
CA ASP A 9 -36.98 0.82 -6.41
C ASP A 9 -35.72 1.62 -6.81
N TYR A 10 -35.67 2.10 -8.05
CA TYR A 10 -34.55 2.90 -8.58
C TYR A 10 -34.94 4.35 -8.92
N HIS A 11 -36.15 4.79 -8.54
CA HIS A 11 -36.53 6.18 -8.72
C HIS A 11 -35.69 7.06 -7.79
N ILE A 12 -34.72 7.77 -8.37
CA ILE A 12 -33.94 8.78 -7.67
C ILE A 12 -34.89 9.95 -7.41
N ASP A 13 -35.24 10.15 -6.14
CA ASP A 13 -36.07 11.28 -5.72
C ASP A 13 -35.31 12.59 -5.99
N PRO A 14 -35.80 13.44 -6.91
CA PRO A 14 -35.13 14.68 -7.29
C PRO A 14 -35.14 15.74 -6.16
N PHE A 15 -35.93 15.54 -5.11
CA PHE A 15 -35.99 16.40 -3.93
C PHE A 15 -35.16 15.86 -2.76
N LYS A 16 -34.54 14.69 -2.91
CA LYS A 16 -33.63 14.15 -1.90
C LYS A 16 -32.39 15.05 -1.83
N ASN A 17 -32.21 15.68 -0.67
CA ASN A 17 -31.10 16.59 -0.44
C ASN A 17 -29.77 15.88 -0.69
N ILE A 18 -28.96 16.39 -1.61
CA ILE A 18 -27.65 15.82 -1.94
C ILE A 18 -26.68 16.27 -0.85
N SER A 19 -26.51 15.44 0.17
CA SER A 19 -25.48 15.65 1.20
C SER A 19 -24.23 14.86 0.88
N ALA A 20 -23.07 15.39 1.29
CA ALA A 20 -21.84 14.63 1.26
C ALA A 20 -21.96 13.45 2.23
N VAL A 21 -21.97 12.22 1.69
CA VAL A 21 -21.88 11.01 2.50
C VAL A 21 -20.40 10.75 2.76
N MET A 22 -19.99 10.79 4.02
CA MET A 22 -18.65 10.38 4.44
C MET A 22 -18.47 8.90 4.07
N MET A 23 -17.55 8.61 3.15
CA MET A 23 -17.19 7.23 2.84
C MET A 23 -16.53 6.62 4.08
N PRO A 24 -16.93 5.40 4.49
CA PRO A 24 -16.26 4.72 5.59
C PRO A 24 -14.80 4.48 5.22
N THR A 25 -13.90 4.65 6.20
CA THR A 25 -12.50 4.28 6.03
C THR A 25 -12.39 2.81 5.69
N PRO A 26 -11.54 2.41 4.73
CA PRO A 26 -11.43 1.03 4.31
C PRO A 26 -11.03 0.13 5.48
N ASP A 27 -11.76 -0.97 5.66
CA ASP A 27 -11.42 -1.99 6.66
C ASP A 27 -10.21 -2.81 6.19
N LEU A 28 -9.04 -2.44 6.70
CA LEU A 28 -7.78 -3.13 6.42
C LEU A 28 -7.62 -4.44 7.20
N LYS A 29 -8.51 -4.75 8.16
CA LYS A 29 -8.46 -5.98 8.97
C LYS A 29 -9.41 -7.06 8.45
N GLY A 30 -10.42 -6.67 7.66
CA GLY A 30 -11.35 -7.56 7.01
C GLY A 30 -10.74 -8.43 5.90
N PRO A 31 -11.55 -9.29 5.25
CA PRO A 31 -11.11 -10.18 4.18
C PRO A 31 -10.41 -9.45 3.02
N ALA A 32 -10.94 -8.29 2.62
CA ALA A 32 -10.34 -7.46 1.58
C ALA A 32 -8.95 -6.93 1.97
N GLY A 33 -8.76 -6.54 3.23
CA GLY A 33 -7.46 -6.12 3.76
C GLY A 33 -6.42 -7.25 3.78
N LYS A 34 -6.84 -8.49 4.12
CA LYS A 34 -5.96 -9.67 4.01
C LYS A 34 -5.52 -9.92 2.57
N GLN A 35 -6.45 -9.87 1.62
CA GLN A 35 -6.15 -10.09 0.22
C GLN A 35 -5.23 -9.00 -0.35
N LEU A 36 -5.40 -7.75 0.08
CA LEU A 36 -4.48 -6.67 -0.22
C LEU A 36 -3.07 -6.96 0.32
N ASN A 37 -2.93 -7.41 1.57
CA ASN A 37 -1.62 -7.77 2.13
C ASN A 37 -0.94 -8.89 1.33
N THR A 38 -1.69 -9.92 0.95
CA THR A 38 -1.18 -10.99 0.09
C THR A 38 -0.70 -10.44 -1.27
N PHE A 39 -1.51 -9.58 -1.90
CA PHE A 39 -1.14 -8.93 -3.16
C PHE A 39 0.14 -8.09 -3.05
N LEU A 40 0.26 -7.31 -1.97
CA LEU A 40 1.46 -6.50 -1.71
C LEU A 40 2.70 -7.39 -1.52
N THR A 41 2.58 -8.48 -0.75
CA THR A 41 3.68 -9.43 -0.55
C THR A 41 4.11 -10.05 -1.88
N HIS A 42 3.18 -10.53 -2.71
CA HIS A 42 3.52 -11.09 -4.02
C HIS A 42 4.16 -10.07 -4.96
N THR A 43 3.68 -8.82 -4.93
CA THR A 43 4.24 -7.73 -5.73
C THR A 43 5.68 -7.43 -5.32
N LEU A 44 5.95 -7.43 -4.00
CA LEU A 44 7.30 -7.22 -3.47
C LEU A 44 8.24 -8.35 -3.91
N VAL A 45 7.81 -9.60 -3.75
CA VAL A 45 8.57 -10.79 -4.16
C VAL A 45 8.84 -10.75 -5.67
N SER A 46 7.85 -10.42 -6.49
CA SER A 46 8.03 -10.32 -7.95
C SER A 46 9.06 -9.24 -8.33
N LYS A 47 9.00 -8.07 -7.67
CA LYS A 47 9.96 -6.98 -7.91
C LYS A 47 11.36 -7.33 -7.45
N SER A 48 11.52 -7.97 -6.29
CA SER A 48 12.83 -8.38 -5.78
C SER A 48 13.47 -9.42 -6.71
N HIS A 49 12.70 -10.42 -7.15
CA HIS A 49 13.18 -11.40 -8.12
C HIS A 49 13.56 -10.74 -9.45
N LYS A 50 12.76 -9.81 -9.98
CA LYS A 50 13.10 -9.10 -11.22
C LYS A 50 14.38 -8.28 -11.09
N PHE A 51 14.54 -7.57 -9.98
CA PHE A 51 15.75 -6.78 -9.71
C PHE A 51 16.99 -7.66 -9.59
N CYS A 52 16.91 -8.73 -8.81
CA CYS A 52 18.03 -9.65 -8.60
C CYS A 52 18.36 -10.44 -9.87
N ALA A 53 17.35 -10.91 -10.61
CA ALA A 53 17.59 -11.61 -11.87
C ALA A 53 18.37 -10.73 -12.86
N ALA A 54 17.97 -9.46 -13.01
CA ALA A 54 18.67 -8.51 -13.88
C ALA A 54 20.13 -8.24 -13.49
N LYS A 55 20.57 -8.62 -12.29
CA LYS A 55 21.94 -8.43 -11.79
C LYS A 55 22.74 -9.71 -11.67
N CYS A 56 22.09 -10.83 -11.40
CA CYS A 56 22.72 -12.08 -11.00
C CYS A 56 22.59 -13.20 -12.01
N THR A 57 21.87 -13.02 -13.12
CA THR A 57 21.62 -14.10 -14.08
C THR A 57 22.09 -13.73 -15.48
N SER A 58 22.84 -14.64 -16.09
CA SER A 58 23.12 -14.65 -17.52
C SER A 58 22.11 -15.54 -18.24
N LEU A 59 21.79 -15.20 -19.50
CA LEU A 59 20.95 -16.04 -20.39
C LEU A 59 21.79 -16.98 -21.26
N ASP A 60 23.10 -17.09 -20.99
CA ASP A 60 24.02 -17.89 -21.79
C ASP A 60 23.86 -19.40 -21.56
N THR A 61 23.31 -19.80 -20.41
CA THR A 61 23.07 -21.20 -20.05
C THR A 61 21.64 -21.46 -19.64
N ALA A 62 21.09 -22.61 -20.04
CA ALA A 62 19.72 -23.02 -19.70
C ALA A 62 19.51 -23.38 -18.21
N LYS A 63 20.59 -23.40 -17.41
CA LYS A 63 20.56 -23.72 -15.98
C LYS A 63 21.37 -22.67 -15.22
N PHE A 64 20.94 -22.41 -14.00
CA PHE A 64 21.70 -21.61 -13.06
C PHE A 64 23.00 -22.30 -12.68
N ASN A 65 24.11 -21.58 -12.77
CA ASN A 65 25.36 -22.03 -12.18
C ASN A 65 25.38 -21.71 -10.67
N SER A 66 26.37 -22.24 -9.94
CA SER A 66 26.47 -22.04 -8.48
C SER A 66 26.68 -20.59 -8.08
N GLU A 67 27.39 -19.80 -8.90
CA GLU A 67 27.66 -18.38 -8.64
C GLU A 67 26.38 -17.54 -8.79
N GLU A 68 25.56 -17.82 -9.80
CA GLU A 68 24.27 -17.16 -10.02
C GLU A 68 23.29 -17.49 -8.89
N VAL A 69 23.27 -18.74 -8.40
CA VAL A 69 22.46 -19.13 -7.23
C VAL A 69 22.89 -18.35 -5.99
N GLN A 70 24.20 -18.30 -5.70
CA GLN A 70 24.72 -17.55 -4.57
C GLN A 70 24.45 -16.05 -4.70
N CYS A 71 24.60 -15.49 -5.90
CA CYS A 71 24.29 -14.08 -6.17
C CYS A 71 22.80 -13.80 -5.93
N MET A 72 21.90 -14.63 -6.45
CA MET A 72 20.45 -14.49 -6.25
C MET A 72 20.08 -14.56 -4.77
N GLN A 73 20.60 -15.54 -4.03
CA GLN A 73 20.35 -15.68 -2.60
C GLN A 73 20.84 -14.44 -1.83
N GLY A 74 22.07 -14.00 -2.09
CA GLY A 74 22.64 -12.81 -1.44
C GLY A 74 21.89 -11.54 -1.80
N CYS A 75 21.47 -11.38 -3.06
CA CYS A 75 20.69 -10.24 -3.52
C CYS A 75 19.32 -10.18 -2.85
N VAL A 76 18.59 -11.30 -2.80
CA VAL A 76 17.27 -11.35 -2.16
C VAL A 76 17.37 -11.05 -0.66
N SER A 77 18.39 -11.58 0.03
CA SER A 77 18.65 -11.28 1.44
C SER A 77 18.87 -9.78 1.66
N LYS A 78 19.80 -9.17 0.90
CA LYS A 78 20.10 -7.74 1.01
C LYS A 78 18.90 -6.87 0.65
N PHE A 79 18.09 -7.29 -0.32
CA PHE A 79 16.87 -6.58 -0.68
C PHE A 79 15.85 -6.60 0.47
N SER A 80 15.71 -7.75 1.15
CA SER A 80 14.86 -7.86 2.35
C SER A 80 15.35 -6.94 3.46
N ASP A 81 16.66 -6.91 3.72
CA ASP A 81 17.25 -6.05 4.74
C ASP A 81 17.01 -4.56 4.43
N ALA A 82 17.28 -4.13 3.19
CA ALA A 82 17.04 -2.76 2.75
C ALA A 82 15.57 -2.37 2.83
N TYR A 83 14.66 -3.29 2.52
CA TYR A 83 13.22 -3.06 2.65
C TYR A 83 12.79 -2.89 4.11
N ASN A 84 13.35 -3.68 5.03
CA ASN A 84 13.07 -3.54 6.46
C ASN A 84 13.56 -2.19 7.00
N MET A 85 14.77 -1.76 6.62
CA MET A 85 15.29 -0.43 6.98
C MET A 85 14.37 0.69 6.48
N LEU A 86 13.91 0.63 5.23
CA LEU A 86 12.99 1.61 4.68
C LEU A 86 11.65 1.67 5.45
N GLN A 87 11.15 0.51 5.90
CA GLN A 87 9.93 0.47 6.71
C GLN A 87 10.12 1.11 8.09
N ASP A 88 11.28 0.92 8.70
CA ASP A 88 11.59 1.54 9.99
C ASP A 88 11.82 3.05 9.89
N ASP A 89 12.48 3.51 8.82
CA ASP A 89 12.60 4.94 8.49
C ASP A 89 11.22 5.57 8.30
N ARG A 90 10.33 4.89 7.58
CA ARG A 90 8.96 5.36 7.37
C ARG A 90 8.19 5.48 8.69
N LYS A 91 8.31 4.50 9.60
CA LYS A 91 7.69 4.58 10.93
C LYS A 91 8.23 5.76 11.72
N THR A 92 9.55 5.96 11.70
CA THR A 92 10.21 7.08 12.38
C THR A 92 9.72 8.42 11.85
N LEU A 93 9.66 8.59 10.53
CA LEU A 93 9.16 9.80 9.89
C LEU A 93 7.68 10.07 10.24
N LEU A 94 6.83 9.05 10.20
CA LEU A 94 5.41 9.20 10.58
C LEU A 94 5.27 9.56 12.07
N GLY A 95 6.11 8.99 12.93
CA GLY A 95 6.18 9.38 14.34
C GLY A 95 6.54 10.85 14.52
N GLN A 96 7.59 11.31 13.85
CA GLN A 96 8.00 12.72 13.87
C GLN A 96 6.91 13.65 13.34
N LEU A 97 6.26 13.30 12.23
CA LEU A 97 5.14 14.09 11.69
C LEU A 97 3.97 14.18 12.67
N SER A 98 3.64 13.09 13.37
CA SER A 98 2.58 13.10 14.39
C SER A 98 2.97 13.98 15.59
N GLN A 99 4.24 13.96 15.99
CA GLN A 99 4.74 14.81 17.07
C GLN A 99 4.70 16.29 16.69
N ILE A 100 5.11 16.65 15.47
CA ILE A 100 5.01 18.03 14.95
C ILE A 100 3.55 18.51 14.92
N GLN A 101 2.62 17.64 14.52
CA GLN A 101 1.18 17.96 14.55
C GLN A 101 0.68 18.24 15.98
N LEU A 102 1.15 17.48 16.97
CA LEU A 102 0.77 17.66 18.38
C LEU A 102 1.44 18.86 19.05
N GLU A 103 2.70 19.15 18.71
CA GLU A 103 3.50 20.24 19.30
C GLU A 103 3.29 21.61 18.63
N GLY A 104 2.39 21.68 17.65
CA GLY A 104 1.91 22.93 17.07
C GLY A 104 2.55 23.27 15.73
N GLY A 105 2.05 22.62 14.68
CA GLY A 105 2.13 23.14 13.30
C GLY A 105 1.57 24.57 13.17
N ASP A 106 0.81 25.05 14.17
CA ASP A 106 0.20 26.38 14.28
C ASP A 106 1.13 27.52 14.71
N LYS A 107 2.44 27.30 14.92
CA LYS A 107 3.35 28.44 15.18
C LYS A 107 3.47 29.43 14.01
N TYR A 108 2.95 29.09 12.83
CA TYR A 108 2.92 29.97 11.66
C TYR A 108 1.57 30.63 11.38
N GLU A 109 0.44 30.15 11.92
CA GLU A 109 -0.85 30.83 11.75
C GLU A 109 -1.06 31.98 12.77
N ALA A 110 -0.44 31.90 13.95
CA ALA A 110 -0.54 32.93 14.98
C ALA A 110 0.27 34.22 14.73
N ARG A 111 0.95 34.37 13.58
CA ARG A 111 1.68 35.60 13.20
C ARG A 111 1.02 36.38 12.05
N ALA A 112 -0.17 35.97 11.61
CA ALA A 112 -0.96 36.67 10.59
C ALA A 112 -2.25 37.27 11.18
N ILE A 113 -2.13 37.98 12.30
CA ILE A 113 -3.13 38.96 12.77
C ILE A 113 -2.37 40.20 13.23
#